data_AF-A0A8S3ASY1-F1
#
_entry.id   AF-A0A8S3ASY1-F1
#
_cell.length_a   1.000
_cell.length_b   1.000
_cell.length_c   1.000
_cell.angle_alpha   90.00
_cell.angle_beta   90.00
_cell.angle_gamma   90.00
#
_symmetry.space_group_name_H-M   'P 1'
#
loop_
_entity.id
_entity.type
_entity.pdbx_description
1 polymer ?
#
loop_
_entity_poly.entity_id
_entity_poly.type
_entity_poly.pdbx_seq_one_letter_code
_entity_poly.pdbx_strand_id
1 'polypeptide(L)'
;MDSDTEHRHLSPVAVMSDNGYIDLINGPPNRACCNGYACRKRVSTFMSIVQSQHKYLIYLTSTPPNQIRFRILHSDANIKLILALHYESLQQIDVYANDGYVSPTNRDLSYPFLVLTDQPNNVTFASQPGSNYFNRTTQMAYFLIDGLTVIDLKISPLLILSFGLPPETPSSFFSNNLVNNLAALLGVSTNMIRRVNIVSANNNTRVRRSGSGYTLIVELRTDEARNLTGYNATETEAFLNYTSTILNQYQCGQLQAIWKAHSSTNNTYPTSLTVQEPFTQVQAVLDTIDHITLVTSPSSCREQSPCTVQPVIVAYTANGNVINKLGSTDQSWQVIATVIGQPNVLVPGAIANYSNGQTQFTLFGIPSVGSYQIQFTFVPPMGINASFILTTNCTVATGFITVTQASLAGLEVNHVYDTVINSPFNLTIMPVDSVTLRRLGQVTWGGWTWSALVSVYTLPKYNRNGTLIISTSPTLVIDSSAGTVTVTNMTINGTGMYMLNVTLISTNAQFVIQVRSHGILVKPINIPLDIETNDPITYATFQGDFDALVANGDIEVKRVMLYNYLVSVGMPVTSDITVWK
;
A
#
# COMPACT_ATOMS: atom_id res chain seq x y z
N MET A 1 3.12 -0.82 -23.04
CA MET A 1 2.90 -2.09 -22.31
C MET A 1 3.49 -1.87 -20.93
N ASP A 2 2.75 -2.18 -19.87
CA ASP A 2 3.05 -1.80 -18.48
C ASP A 2 4.42 -2.34 -17.97
N SER A 3 4.91 -1.84 -16.84
CA SER A 3 6.21 -2.28 -16.30
C SER A 3 6.26 -3.78 -15.94
N ASP A 4 5.11 -4.42 -15.74
CA ASP A 4 4.97 -5.81 -15.29
C ASP A 4 4.58 -6.80 -16.41
N THR A 5 4.82 -6.43 -17.67
CA THR A 5 4.48 -7.23 -18.87
C THR A 5 5.05 -8.64 -18.94
N GLU A 6 6.08 -8.93 -18.16
CA GLU A 6 6.71 -10.24 -18.03
C GLU A 6 6.22 -11.06 -16.83
N HIS A 7 5.52 -10.42 -15.90
CA HIS A 7 5.14 -10.98 -14.59
C HIS A 7 3.64 -11.24 -14.47
N ARG A 8 2.79 -10.43 -15.12
CA ARG A 8 1.34 -10.55 -15.04
C ARG A 8 0.81 -11.70 -15.90
N HIS A 9 -0.15 -12.45 -15.37
CA HIS A 9 -0.82 -13.53 -16.10
C HIS A 9 -2.21 -13.08 -16.58
N LEU A 10 -2.32 -12.70 -17.84
CA LEU A 10 -3.56 -12.19 -18.46
C LEU A 10 -4.44 -13.29 -19.10
N SER A 11 -4.03 -14.55 -18.97
CA SER A 11 -4.60 -15.68 -19.71
C SER A 11 -5.50 -16.58 -18.82
N PRO A 12 -6.46 -17.32 -19.41
CA PRO A 12 -6.79 -17.38 -20.85
C PRO A 12 -7.31 -16.07 -21.46
N VAL A 13 -7.00 -15.83 -22.73
CA VAL A 13 -7.58 -14.73 -23.52
C VAL A 13 -8.60 -15.31 -24.48
N ALA A 14 -9.84 -14.83 -24.39
CA ALA A 14 -10.90 -15.23 -25.29
C ALA A 14 -11.07 -14.21 -26.41
N VAL A 15 -11.06 -14.67 -27.65
CA VAL A 15 -11.36 -13.87 -28.85
C VAL A 15 -12.58 -14.50 -29.53
N MET A 16 -13.72 -13.83 -29.41
CA MET A 16 -15.01 -14.32 -29.91
C MET A 16 -15.44 -13.52 -31.13
N SER A 17 -15.77 -14.21 -32.22
CA SER A 17 -16.26 -13.58 -33.45
C SER A 17 -17.78 -13.40 -33.47
N ASP A 18 -18.25 -12.46 -34.29
CA ASP A 18 -19.67 -12.23 -34.54
C ASP A 18 -20.39 -13.41 -35.23
N ASN A 19 -19.66 -14.30 -35.89
CA ASN A 19 -20.18 -15.51 -36.53
C ASN A 19 -20.16 -16.76 -35.61
N GLY A 20 -19.88 -16.59 -34.31
CA GLY A 20 -20.10 -17.61 -33.28
C GLY A 20 -18.91 -18.53 -32.97
N TYR A 21 -17.70 -18.21 -33.45
CA TYR A 21 -16.47 -18.94 -33.10
C TYR A 21 -15.77 -18.27 -31.93
N ILE A 22 -15.07 -19.06 -31.11
CA ILE A 22 -14.27 -18.58 -29.98
C ILE A 22 -12.88 -19.22 -30.02
N ASP A 23 -11.86 -18.38 -29.94
CA ASP A 23 -10.46 -18.78 -29.74
C ASP A 23 -10.07 -18.51 -28.27
N LEU A 24 -9.54 -19.53 -27.59
CA LEU A 24 -9.17 -19.48 -26.17
C LEU A 24 -7.66 -19.70 -26.03
N ILE A 25 -6.93 -18.65 -25.66
CA ILE A 25 -5.47 -18.64 -25.67
C ILE A 25 -4.94 -18.72 -24.22
N ASN A 26 -4.41 -19.87 -23.84
CA ASN A 26 -3.97 -20.19 -22.47
C ASN A 26 -2.62 -19.58 -22.03
N GLY A 27 -2.08 -18.61 -22.77
CA GLY A 27 -0.88 -17.86 -22.37
C GLY A 27 0.38 -18.14 -23.18
N PRO A 28 1.31 -17.17 -23.25
CA PRO A 28 2.55 -17.29 -24.02
C PRO A 28 3.59 -18.22 -23.36
N PRO A 29 4.50 -18.83 -24.14
CA PRO A 29 5.57 -19.69 -23.62
C PRO A 29 6.55 -18.91 -22.72
N ASN A 30 7.12 -19.59 -21.72
CA ASN A 30 8.19 -19.06 -20.86
C ASN A 30 9.43 -18.72 -21.68
N ARG A 31 10.05 -17.55 -21.43
CA ARG A 31 11.28 -17.11 -22.13
C ARG A 31 12.50 -17.01 -21.21
N ALA A 32 12.39 -17.40 -19.94
CA ALA A 32 13.52 -17.32 -19.02
C ALA A 32 14.51 -18.50 -19.16
N CYS A 33 15.80 -18.19 -19.01
CA CYS A 33 16.92 -19.14 -19.07
C CYS A 33 17.24 -19.81 -17.72
N CYS A 34 16.46 -19.54 -16.65
CA CYS A 34 16.69 -20.10 -15.32
C CYS A 34 15.55 -21.02 -14.85
N ASN A 35 15.91 -22.11 -14.16
CA ASN A 35 14.99 -23.08 -13.58
C ASN A 35 14.48 -22.62 -12.20
N GLY A 36 13.16 -22.66 -12.00
CA GLY A 36 12.51 -22.34 -10.72
C GLY A 36 11.26 -21.47 -10.87
N TYR A 37 10.38 -21.48 -9.86
CA TYR A 37 9.16 -20.64 -9.84
C TYR A 37 9.47 -19.14 -9.79
N ALA A 38 10.62 -18.74 -9.23
CA ALA A 38 11.08 -17.35 -9.14
C ALA A 38 11.54 -16.74 -10.48
N CYS A 39 11.64 -17.54 -11.55
CA CYS A 39 12.26 -17.16 -12.82
C CYS A 39 11.29 -17.04 -14.01
N ARG A 40 9.96 -17.17 -13.82
CA ARG A 40 9.01 -17.24 -14.94
C ARG A 40 8.68 -15.86 -15.54
N LYS A 41 9.55 -15.36 -16.42
CA LYS A 41 9.28 -14.17 -17.26
C LYS A 41 8.65 -14.57 -18.59
N ARG A 42 7.45 -14.06 -18.86
CA ARG A 42 6.67 -14.33 -20.08
C ARG A 42 6.20 -13.03 -20.69
N VAL A 43 6.71 -12.67 -21.86
CA VAL A 43 6.17 -11.52 -22.60
C VAL A 43 4.70 -11.81 -22.94
N SER A 44 3.79 -11.00 -22.40
CA SER A 44 2.32 -11.16 -22.53
C SER A 44 1.82 -10.87 -23.95
N THR A 45 2.21 -11.70 -24.92
CA THR A 45 1.77 -11.62 -26.32
C THR A 45 0.83 -12.78 -26.64
N PHE A 46 -0.35 -12.45 -27.17
CA PHE A 46 -1.39 -13.41 -27.53
C PHE A 46 -1.63 -13.34 -29.04
N MET A 47 -1.65 -14.50 -29.69
CA MET A 47 -1.86 -14.61 -31.14
C MET A 47 -3.19 -15.33 -31.37
N SER A 48 -4.07 -14.70 -32.14
CA SER A 48 -5.35 -15.28 -32.56
C SER A 48 -5.46 -15.28 -34.08
N ILE A 49 -6.19 -16.24 -34.63
CA ILE A 49 -6.50 -16.28 -36.07
C ILE A 49 -7.83 -15.55 -36.28
N VAL A 50 -7.81 -14.55 -37.15
CA VAL A 50 -8.96 -13.66 -37.42
C VAL A 50 -9.22 -13.56 -38.92
N GLN A 51 -10.47 -13.28 -39.28
CA GLN A 51 -10.95 -13.12 -40.64
C GLN A 51 -11.34 -11.65 -40.85
N SER A 52 -10.91 -11.07 -41.98
CA SER A 52 -11.28 -9.70 -42.38
C SER A 52 -12.80 -9.50 -42.45
N GLN A 53 -13.26 -8.27 -42.21
CA GLN A 53 -14.67 -7.84 -42.27
C GLN A 53 -15.56 -8.49 -41.20
N HIS A 54 -14.98 -8.87 -40.06
CA HIS A 54 -15.70 -9.38 -38.90
C HIS A 54 -15.43 -8.56 -37.64
N LYS A 55 -16.38 -8.63 -36.71
CA LYS A 55 -16.26 -8.06 -35.37
C LYS A 55 -15.78 -9.12 -34.39
N TYR A 56 -14.87 -8.74 -33.50
CA TYR A 56 -14.35 -9.62 -32.45
C TYR A 56 -14.47 -8.97 -31.07
N LEU A 57 -14.98 -9.73 -30.12
CA LEU A 57 -15.01 -9.39 -28.69
C LEU A 57 -13.84 -10.09 -27.99
N ILE A 58 -13.13 -9.36 -27.14
CA ILE A 58 -11.94 -9.82 -26.44
C ILE A 58 -12.18 -9.74 -24.94
N TYR A 59 -11.98 -10.86 -24.26
CA TYR A 59 -12.06 -10.98 -22.81
C TYR A 59 -10.76 -11.53 -22.22
N LEU A 60 -10.35 -10.95 -21.09
CA LEU A 60 -9.20 -11.40 -20.30
C LEU A 60 -9.73 -11.96 -18.98
N THR A 61 -9.03 -12.92 -18.37
CA THR A 61 -9.37 -13.43 -17.03
C THR A 61 -8.88 -12.57 -15.88
N SER A 62 -8.06 -11.56 -16.16
CA SER A 62 -7.47 -10.65 -15.19
C SER A 62 -7.74 -9.21 -15.61
N THR A 63 -7.57 -8.27 -14.67
CA THR A 63 -7.64 -6.83 -14.93
C THR A 63 -6.73 -6.46 -16.11
N PRO A 64 -7.28 -5.82 -17.16
CA PRO A 64 -6.49 -5.42 -18.32
C PRO A 64 -5.34 -4.47 -17.97
N PRO A 65 -4.21 -4.54 -18.68
CA PRO A 65 -3.13 -3.55 -18.54
C PRO A 65 -3.60 -2.12 -18.78
N ASN A 66 -2.90 -1.17 -18.18
CA ASN A 66 -3.06 0.26 -18.45
C ASN A 66 -2.72 0.59 -19.90
N GLN A 67 -1.79 -0.13 -20.53
CA GLN A 67 -1.53 -0.02 -21.96
C GLN A 67 -1.47 -1.39 -22.67
N ILE A 68 -2.29 -1.54 -23.71
CA ILE A 68 -2.34 -2.74 -24.56
C ILE A 68 -2.17 -2.35 -26.03
N ARG A 69 -1.41 -3.14 -26.78
CA ARG A 69 -1.12 -2.92 -28.19
C ARG A 69 -1.74 -4.02 -29.07
N PHE A 70 -2.35 -3.62 -30.17
CA PHE A 70 -2.93 -4.49 -31.19
C PHE A 70 -2.24 -4.25 -32.53
N ARG A 71 -1.96 -5.35 -33.24
CA ARG A 71 -1.40 -5.36 -34.60
C ARG A 71 -1.92 -6.58 -35.34
N ILE A 72 -2.20 -6.42 -36.63
CA ILE A 72 -2.42 -7.55 -37.54
C ILE A 72 -1.08 -7.86 -38.22
N LEU A 73 -0.65 -9.11 -38.19
CA LEU A 73 0.61 -9.53 -38.80
C LEU A 73 0.41 -9.94 -40.26
N HIS A 74 1.41 -9.68 -41.10
CA HIS A 74 1.45 -10.12 -42.51
C HIS A 74 0.21 -9.73 -43.32
N SER A 75 -0.23 -8.47 -43.20
CA SER A 75 -1.49 -7.98 -43.73
C SER A 75 -1.34 -6.62 -44.40
N ASP A 76 -2.30 -6.24 -45.26
CA ASP A 76 -2.38 -4.93 -45.91
C ASP A 76 -3.58 -4.10 -45.39
N ALA A 77 -3.74 -2.88 -45.91
CA ALA A 77 -4.82 -1.96 -45.52
C ALA A 77 -6.24 -2.44 -45.90
N ASN A 78 -6.38 -3.46 -46.76
CA ASN A 78 -7.68 -3.99 -47.15
C ASN A 78 -8.24 -4.97 -46.12
N ILE A 79 -7.38 -5.54 -45.28
CA ILE A 79 -7.80 -6.36 -44.16
C ILE A 79 -8.20 -5.45 -43.01
N LYS A 80 -9.48 -5.44 -42.69
CA LYS A 80 -10.06 -4.58 -41.64
C LYS A 80 -10.85 -5.41 -40.64
N LEU A 81 -10.70 -5.08 -39.36
CA LEU A 81 -11.39 -5.71 -38.25
C LEU A 81 -11.96 -4.63 -37.34
N ILE A 82 -13.07 -4.93 -36.68
CA ILE A 82 -13.54 -4.17 -35.53
C ILE A 82 -13.31 -5.04 -34.31
N LEU A 83 -12.47 -4.57 -33.39
CA LEU A 83 -12.17 -5.25 -32.15
C LEU A 83 -12.87 -4.54 -30.99
N ALA A 84 -13.22 -5.28 -29.96
CA ALA A 84 -13.79 -4.73 -28.74
C ALA A 84 -13.20 -5.42 -27.51
N LEU A 85 -12.47 -4.68 -26.67
CA LEU A 85 -11.86 -5.22 -25.46
C LEU A 85 -12.67 -4.85 -24.21
N HIS A 86 -12.91 -5.83 -23.33
CA HIS A 86 -13.58 -5.63 -22.05
C HIS A 86 -12.62 -5.06 -20.98
N TYR A 87 -13.02 -3.98 -20.28
CA TYR A 87 -12.17 -3.29 -19.29
C TYR A 87 -12.56 -3.44 -17.81
N GLU A 88 -13.69 -4.10 -17.49
CA GLU A 88 -14.24 -4.21 -16.13
C GLU A 88 -14.34 -2.86 -15.38
N SER A 89 -14.34 -1.76 -16.11
CA SER A 89 -14.10 -0.43 -15.56
C SER A 89 -14.84 0.62 -16.38
N LEU A 90 -15.19 1.74 -15.75
CA LEU A 90 -15.74 2.92 -16.42
C LEU A 90 -14.67 3.99 -16.69
N GLN A 91 -13.40 3.70 -16.40
CA GLN A 91 -12.29 4.58 -16.75
C GLN A 91 -12.27 4.82 -18.26
N GLN A 92 -11.82 6.00 -18.66
CA GLN A 92 -11.82 6.36 -20.07
C GLN A 92 -10.68 5.62 -20.79
N ILE A 93 -10.99 5.04 -21.94
CA ILE A 93 -10.01 4.35 -22.79
C ILE A 93 -9.66 5.27 -23.96
N ASP A 94 -8.40 5.66 -24.05
CA ASP A 94 -7.86 6.46 -25.14
C ASP A 94 -7.23 5.55 -26.21
N VAL A 95 -7.49 5.87 -27.48
CA VAL A 95 -7.03 5.08 -28.62
C VAL A 95 -6.01 5.88 -29.40
N TYR A 96 -4.88 5.25 -29.69
CA TYR A 96 -3.81 5.82 -30.50
C TYR A 96 -3.59 4.95 -31.73
N ALA A 97 -3.62 5.55 -32.91
CA ALA A 97 -3.29 4.92 -34.19
C ALA A 97 -1.93 5.42 -34.66
N ASN A 98 -0.95 4.52 -34.79
CA ASN A 98 0.44 4.85 -35.11
C ASN A 98 0.99 6.00 -34.22
N ASP A 99 0.80 5.83 -32.91
CA ASP A 99 1.17 6.79 -31.85
C ASP A 99 0.41 8.14 -31.86
N GLY A 100 -0.53 8.37 -32.80
CA GLY A 100 -1.40 9.54 -32.83
C GLY A 100 -2.75 9.30 -32.13
N TYR A 101 -3.14 10.17 -31.20
CA TYR A 101 -4.44 10.08 -30.51
C TYR A 101 -5.63 10.23 -31.49
N VAL A 102 -6.60 9.34 -31.40
CA VAL A 102 -7.83 9.36 -32.20
C VAL A 102 -9.03 9.57 -31.28
N SER A 103 -9.73 10.71 -31.46
CA SER A 103 -10.91 11.02 -30.64
C SER A 103 -12.06 10.03 -30.85
N PRO A 104 -12.81 9.67 -29.80
CA PRO A 104 -13.99 8.82 -29.91
C PRO A 104 -15.06 9.37 -30.86
N THR A 105 -15.82 8.49 -31.49
CA THR A 105 -16.84 8.88 -32.48
C THR A 105 -18.04 9.62 -31.89
N ASN A 106 -18.25 9.55 -30.57
CA ASN A 106 -19.30 10.25 -29.85
C ASN A 106 -18.84 11.60 -29.26
N ARG A 107 -17.71 12.14 -29.73
CA ARG A 107 -17.26 13.50 -29.37
C ARG A 107 -18.27 14.55 -29.82
N ASP A 108 -18.59 15.49 -28.93
CA ASP A 108 -19.31 16.71 -29.25
C ASP A 108 -18.36 17.71 -29.95
N LEU A 109 -18.69 18.09 -31.17
CA LEU A 109 -17.90 19.02 -31.98
C LEU A 109 -18.18 20.49 -31.64
N SER A 110 -19.16 20.77 -30.79
CA SER A 110 -19.48 22.13 -30.31
C SER A 110 -18.42 22.67 -29.35
N TYR A 111 -17.58 21.79 -28.78
CA TYR A 111 -16.52 22.14 -27.84
C TYR A 111 -15.12 21.97 -28.45
N PRO A 112 -14.20 22.94 -28.19
CA PRO A 112 -12.81 22.85 -28.66
C PRO A 112 -11.98 21.81 -27.90
N PHE A 113 -12.48 21.29 -26.78
CA PHE A 113 -11.89 20.21 -25.97
C PHE A 113 -12.76 18.94 -26.05
N LEU A 114 -12.28 17.83 -25.49
CA LEU A 114 -13.02 16.56 -25.54
C LEU A 114 -14.22 16.59 -24.60
N VAL A 115 -15.42 16.53 -25.19
CA VAL A 115 -16.70 16.28 -24.50
C VAL A 115 -17.38 15.11 -25.19
N LEU A 116 -17.91 14.16 -24.42
CA LEU A 116 -18.53 12.94 -24.92
C LEU A 116 -20.05 12.99 -24.76
N THR A 117 -20.75 12.69 -25.83
CA THR A 117 -22.21 12.57 -25.88
C THR A 117 -22.67 11.13 -25.61
N ASP A 118 -23.96 10.93 -25.38
CA ASP A 118 -24.62 9.61 -25.29
C ASP A 118 -25.01 9.03 -26.66
N GLN A 119 -24.33 9.43 -27.73
CA GLN A 119 -24.56 8.87 -29.08
C GLN A 119 -24.17 7.38 -29.14
N PRO A 120 -24.83 6.59 -30.00
CA PRO A 120 -24.52 5.17 -30.17
C PRO A 120 -23.13 4.95 -30.83
N ASN A 121 -22.68 3.70 -30.81
CA ASN A 121 -21.44 3.29 -31.48
C ASN A 121 -21.55 3.51 -33.00
N ASN A 122 -20.71 4.40 -33.54
CA ASN A 122 -20.64 4.71 -34.97
C ASN A 122 -19.37 4.14 -35.65
N VAL A 123 -18.65 3.22 -35.01
CA VAL A 123 -17.50 2.53 -35.61
C VAL A 123 -17.99 1.49 -36.63
N THR A 124 -17.61 1.67 -37.89
CA THR A 124 -17.99 0.81 -39.03
C THR A 124 -16.76 0.43 -39.84
N PHE A 125 -16.84 -0.56 -40.73
CA PHE A 125 -15.72 -0.93 -41.62
C PHE A 125 -15.31 0.16 -42.63
N ALA A 126 -16.17 1.17 -42.83
CA ALA A 126 -15.86 2.36 -43.62
C ALA A 126 -15.08 3.42 -42.83
N SER A 127 -15.02 3.31 -41.50
CA SER A 127 -14.29 4.22 -40.63
C SER A 127 -12.77 4.11 -40.86
N GLN A 128 -12.05 5.18 -40.51
CA GLN A 128 -10.58 5.18 -40.54
C GLN A 128 -10.01 4.28 -39.43
N PRO A 129 -8.84 3.65 -39.63
CA PRO A 129 -8.14 2.93 -38.55
C PRO A 129 -7.98 3.81 -37.31
N GLY A 130 -8.22 3.23 -36.13
CA GLY A 130 -8.26 3.93 -34.84
C GLY A 130 -9.60 4.57 -34.47
N SER A 131 -10.57 4.64 -35.39
CA SER A 131 -11.93 5.09 -35.04
C SER A 131 -12.50 4.21 -33.94
N ASN A 132 -12.97 4.83 -32.85
CA ASN A 132 -13.25 4.13 -31.60
C ASN A 132 -14.49 4.63 -30.87
N TYR A 133 -15.02 3.78 -29.99
CA TYR A 133 -16.16 4.06 -29.13
C TYR A 133 -16.09 3.20 -27.86
N PHE A 134 -16.23 3.81 -26.69
CA PHE A 134 -16.34 3.08 -25.44
C PHE A 134 -17.80 2.88 -25.05
N ASN A 135 -18.28 1.63 -25.12
CA ASN A 135 -19.62 1.27 -24.64
C ASN A 135 -19.58 1.05 -23.13
N ARG A 136 -20.19 1.97 -22.38
CA ARG A 136 -20.20 1.96 -20.91
C ARG A 136 -21.10 0.89 -20.32
N THR A 137 -22.18 0.53 -21.01
CA THR A 137 -23.13 -0.49 -20.53
C THR A 137 -22.50 -1.87 -20.53
N THR A 138 -21.72 -2.17 -21.58
CA THR A 138 -21.01 -3.45 -21.70
C THR A 138 -19.54 -3.37 -21.29
N GLN A 139 -19.04 -2.18 -20.92
CA GLN A 139 -17.63 -1.88 -20.63
C GLN A 139 -16.66 -2.35 -21.75
N MET A 140 -17.08 -2.17 -23.00
CA MET A 140 -16.34 -2.61 -24.19
C MET A 140 -15.75 -1.42 -24.95
N ALA A 141 -14.42 -1.42 -25.15
CA ALA A 141 -13.72 -0.46 -25.98
C ALA A 141 -13.66 -0.94 -27.43
N TYR A 142 -14.57 -0.43 -28.27
CA TYR A 142 -14.60 -0.73 -29.71
C TYR A 142 -13.58 0.13 -30.47
N PHE A 143 -12.86 -0.46 -31.41
CA PHE A 143 -11.98 0.26 -32.33
C PHE A 143 -11.81 -0.49 -33.65
N LEU A 144 -11.58 0.25 -34.73
CA LEU A 144 -11.21 -0.31 -36.03
C LEU A 144 -9.69 -0.42 -36.16
N ILE A 145 -9.21 -1.56 -36.66
CA ILE A 145 -7.80 -1.79 -37.01
C ILE A 145 -7.71 -2.34 -38.44
N ASP A 146 -6.64 -1.98 -39.15
CA ASP A 146 -6.28 -2.56 -40.44
C ASP A 146 -4.89 -3.24 -40.41
N GLY A 147 -4.45 -3.79 -41.54
CA GLY A 147 -3.17 -4.50 -41.61
C GLY A 147 -1.92 -3.63 -41.44
N LEU A 148 -2.02 -2.30 -41.59
CA LEU A 148 -0.87 -1.39 -41.53
C LEU A 148 -0.78 -0.62 -40.22
N THR A 149 -1.90 -0.46 -39.51
CA THR A 149 -2.01 0.42 -38.36
C THR A 149 -1.74 -0.31 -37.07
N VAL A 150 -0.90 0.27 -36.22
CA VAL A 150 -0.71 -0.16 -34.84
C VAL A 150 -1.69 0.60 -33.96
N ILE A 151 -2.49 -0.13 -33.18
CA ILE A 151 -3.41 0.47 -32.21
C ILE A 151 -2.87 0.27 -30.80
N ASP A 152 -2.75 1.36 -30.05
CA ASP A 152 -2.52 1.33 -28.61
C ASP A 152 -3.79 1.81 -27.89
N LEU A 153 -4.27 1.00 -26.95
CA LEU A 153 -5.28 1.39 -25.97
C LEU A 153 -4.58 1.79 -24.68
N LYS A 154 -4.93 2.96 -24.14
CA LYS A 154 -4.42 3.46 -22.86
C LYS A 154 -5.57 3.79 -21.92
N ILE A 155 -5.53 3.27 -20.69
CA ILE A 155 -6.45 3.67 -19.63
C ILE A 155 -6.02 5.04 -19.13
N SER A 156 -6.94 6.00 -19.15
CA SER A 156 -6.72 7.36 -18.65
C SER A 156 -7.54 7.58 -17.38
N PRO A 157 -6.99 8.26 -16.37
CA PRO A 157 -7.67 8.49 -15.10
C PRO A 157 -8.96 9.28 -15.30
N LEU A 158 -10.06 8.81 -14.70
CA LEU A 158 -11.38 9.42 -14.76
C LEU A 158 -11.98 9.47 -13.36
N LEU A 159 -12.38 10.66 -12.93
CA LEU A 159 -13.17 10.85 -11.71
C LEU A 159 -14.64 10.98 -12.09
N ILE A 160 -15.49 10.12 -11.54
CA ILE A 160 -16.95 10.17 -11.74
C ILE A 160 -17.61 10.62 -10.44
N LEU A 161 -18.32 11.73 -10.49
CA LEU A 161 -19.08 12.29 -9.38
C LEU A 161 -20.57 12.16 -9.69
N SER A 162 -21.34 11.55 -8.79
CA SER A 162 -22.80 11.48 -8.91
C SER A 162 -23.46 12.18 -7.74
N PHE A 163 -23.98 13.38 -7.99
CA PHE A 163 -24.65 14.21 -7.00
C PHE A 163 -26.15 13.91 -6.98
N GLY A 164 -26.70 13.62 -5.81
CA GLY A 164 -28.14 13.65 -5.57
C GLY A 164 -28.59 15.09 -5.33
N LEU A 165 -29.51 15.60 -6.14
CA LEU A 165 -30.01 16.97 -6.08
C LEU A 165 -31.49 16.99 -5.66
N PRO A 166 -31.92 18.01 -4.88
CA PRO A 166 -33.31 18.15 -4.49
C PRO A 166 -34.21 18.47 -5.70
N PRO A 167 -35.50 18.12 -5.66
CA PRO A 167 -36.43 18.37 -6.77
C PRO A 167 -36.61 19.85 -7.15
N GLU A 168 -36.32 20.75 -6.22
CA GLU A 168 -36.48 22.21 -6.37
C GLU A 168 -35.28 22.89 -7.04
N THR A 169 -34.22 22.16 -7.40
CA THR A 169 -33.06 22.75 -8.09
C THR A 169 -33.51 23.38 -9.42
N PRO A 170 -33.29 24.70 -9.63
CA PRO A 170 -33.79 25.40 -10.80
C PRO A 170 -33.28 24.83 -12.13
N SER A 171 -34.15 24.79 -13.15
CA SER A 171 -33.75 24.42 -14.52
C SER A 171 -32.72 25.39 -15.11
N SER A 172 -32.64 26.62 -14.60
CA SER A 172 -31.64 27.62 -14.98
C SER A 172 -30.21 27.19 -14.65
N PHE A 173 -30.00 26.33 -13.65
CA PHE A 173 -28.68 25.73 -13.38
C PHE A 173 -28.21 24.85 -14.54
N PHE A 174 -29.14 24.20 -15.24
CA PHE A 174 -28.88 23.20 -16.27
C PHE A 174 -28.96 23.71 -17.71
N SER A 175 -29.38 24.96 -17.96
CA SER A 175 -29.76 25.41 -19.30
C SER A 175 -28.58 25.85 -20.19
N ASN A 176 -28.01 27.04 -19.99
CA ASN A 176 -27.12 27.65 -21.02
C ASN A 176 -25.63 27.72 -20.65
N ASN A 177 -25.20 27.22 -19.49
CA ASN A 177 -23.81 27.29 -19.06
C ASN A 177 -23.41 26.14 -18.12
N LEU A 178 -24.06 24.99 -18.23
CA LEU A 178 -23.90 23.88 -17.26
C LEU A 178 -22.42 23.48 -17.06
N VAL A 179 -21.65 23.31 -18.14
CA VAL A 179 -20.21 23.00 -18.06
C VAL A 179 -19.43 24.10 -17.34
N ASN A 180 -19.68 25.37 -17.65
CA ASN A 180 -19.01 26.51 -17.03
C ASN A 180 -19.37 26.64 -15.54
N ASN A 181 -20.65 26.46 -15.19
CA ASN A 181 -21.14 26.50 -13.82
C ASN A 181 -20.53 25.37 -12.99
N LEU A 182 -20.48 24.14 -13.53
CA LEU A 182 -19.87 23.00 -12.84
C LEU A 182 -18.36 23.16 -12.69
N ALA A 183 -17.68 23.68 -13.71
CA ALA A 183 -16.24 23.97 -13.62
C ALA A 183 -15.95 24.97 -12.50
N ALA A 184 -16.69 26.08 -12.46
CA ALA A 184 -16.55 27.10 -11.42
C ALA A 184 -16.86 26.56 -10.01
N LEU A 185 -17.90 25.74 -9.88
CA LEU A 185 -18.30 25.12 -8.62
C LEU A 185 -17.26 24.11 -8.11
N LEU A 186 -16.73 23.25 -8.98
CA LEU A 186 -15.77 22.21 -8.62
C LEU A 186 -14.33 22.74 -8.53
N GLY A 187 -14.10 24.01 -8.87
CA GLY A 187 -12.77 24.62 -8.87
C GLY A 187 -11.83 24.04 -9.93
N VAL A 188 -12.39 23.57 -11.05
CA VAL A 188 -11.64 22.97 -12.17
C VAL A 188 -11.80 23.79 -13.44
N SER A 189 -10.92 23.62 -14.42
CA SER A 189 -11.09 24.23 -15.73
C SER A 189 -12.15 23.48 -16.55
N THR A 190 -12.86 24.18 -17.43
CA THR A 190 -13.94 23.62 -18.26
C THR A 190 -13.46 22.49 -19.16
N ASN A 191 -12.21 22.55 -19.61
CA ASN A 191 -11.57 21.49 -20.38
C ASN A 191 -11.32 20.21 -19.57
N MET A 192 -11.59 20.16 -18.26
CA MET A 192 -11.51 18.92 -17.48
C MET A 192 -12.83 18.13 -17.50
N ILE A 193 -13.94 18.76 -17.84
CA ILE A 193 -15.25 18.12 -17.87
C ILE A 193 -15.39 17.33 -19.17
N ARG A 194 -15.56 16.01 -19.07
CA ARG A 194 -15.71 15.10 -20.21
C ARG A 194 -17.15 14.80 -20.53
N ARG A 195 -17.99 14.74 -19.50
CA ARG A 195 -19.39 14.35 -19.64
C ARG A 195 -20.20 14.93 -18.50
N VAL A 196 -21.41 15.35 -18.83
CA VAL A 196 -22.42 15.77 -17.87
C VAL A 196 -23.73 15.09 -18.25
N ASN A 197 -24.33 14.36 -17.32
CA ASN A 197 -25.61 13.70 -17.54
C ASN A 197 -26.56 13.97 -16.36
N ILE A 198 -27.81 14.27 -16.68
CA ILE A 198 -28.86 14.50 -15.68
C ILE A 198 -29.85 13.36 -15.80
N VAL A 199 -29.87 12.50 -14.80
CA VAL A 199 -30.79 11.36 -14.72
C VAL A 199 -31.94 11.73 -13.80
N SER A 200 -33.16 11.70 -14.34
CA SER A 200 -34.37 11.76 -13.52
C SER A 200 -34.62 10.38 -12.90
N ALA A 201 -34.99 10.34 -11.61
CA ALA A 201 -35.25 9.09 -10.90
C ALA A 201 -36.34 8.19 -11.54
N ASN A 202 -37.15 8.70 -12.49
CA ASN A 202 -38.18 7.93 -13.17
C ASN A 202 -38.19 8.19 -14.70
N ASN A 203 -37.86 7.17 -15.49
CA ASN A 203 -38.05 7.15 -16.96
C ASN A 203 -39.54 7.06 -17.38
N ASN A 204 -40.48 7.14 -16.43
CA ASN A 204 -41.91 6.97 -16.70
C ASN A 204 -42.62 8.32 -16.62
N THR A 205 -43.00 8.87 -17.78
CA THR A 205 -43.58 10.20 -18.01
C THR A 205 -44.87 10.50 -17.21
N ARG A 206 -45.50 9.50 -16.58
CA ARG A 206 -46.73 9.68 -15.78
C ARG A 206 -46.52 9.98 -14.29
N VAL A 207 -45.33 9.80 -13.72
CA VAL A 207 -45.08 10.05 -12.28
C VAL A 207 -44.34 11.38 -12.06
N ARG A 208 -44.78 12.44 -12.76
CA ARG A 208 -44.24 13.81 -12.61
C ARG A 208 -44.74 14.54 -11.35
N ARG A 209 -45.52 13.90 -10.49
CA ARG A 209 -46.21 14.54 -9.33
C ARG A 209 -45.79 14.03 -7.95
N SER A 210 -44.77 13.18 -7.85
CA SER A 210 -44.18 12.79 -6.57
C SER A 210 -42.74 13.27 -6.55
N GLY A 211 -42.38 14.14 -5.59
CA GLY A 211 -41.14 14.93 -5.52
C GLY A 211 -39.84 14.12 -5.53
N SER A 212 -39.51 13.55 -6.68
CA SER A 212 -38.35 12.67 -6.88
C SER A 212 -37.15 13.52 -7.30
N GLY A 213 -36.02 13.37 -6.59
CA GLY A 213 -34.79 14.12 -6.87
C GLY A 213 -34.15 13.78 -8.22
N TYR A 214 -33.15 14.58 -8.61
CA TYR A 214 -32.35 14.37 -9.81
C TYR A 214 -30.97 13.85 -9.43
N THR A 215 -30.37 13.00 -10.26
CA THR A 215 -28.96 12.63 -10.14
C THR A 215 -28.17 13.32 -11.24
N LEU A 216 -27.21 14.16 -10.86
CA LEU A 216 -26.26 14.79 -11.77
C LEU A 216 -24.95 14.00 -11.76
N ILE A 217 -24.60 13.43 -12.91
CA ILE A 217 -23.34 12.71 -13.11
C ILE A 217 -22.37 13.63 -13.84
N VAL A 218 -21.19 13.84 -13.28
CA VAL A 218 -20.10 14.66 -13.84
C VAL A 218 -18.85 13.80 -13.94
N GLU A 219 -18.22 13.81 -15.10
CA GLU A 219 -16.97 13.08 -15.33
C GLU A 219 -15.83 14.07 -15.59
N LEU A 220 -14.77 13.93 -14.81
CA LEU A 220 -13.61 14.80 -14.82
C LEU A 220 -12.35 14.04 -15.23
N ARG A 221 -11.49 14.68 -16.02
CA ARG A 221 -10.19 14.18 -16.45
C ARG A 221 -9.29 15.32 -16.91
N THR A 222 -7.98 15.20 -16.79
CA THR A 222 -7.00 16.07 -17.50
C THR A 222 -6.71 15.55 -18.91
N ASP A 223 -6.65 16.44 -19.91
CA ASP A 223 -6.28 16.01 -21.27
C ASP A 223 -4.76 15.81 -21.39
N GLU A 224 -4.32 14.57 -21.64
CA GLU A 224 -2.95 14.29 -22.14
C GLU A 224 -2.76 14.82 -23.59
N ALA A 225 -3.84 15.24 -24.26
CA ALA A 225 -3.91 15.43 -25.71
C ALA A 225 -3.09 16.60 -26.29
N ARG A 226 -2.17 17.20 -25.53
CA ARG A 226 -1.20 18.18 -26.07
C ARG A 226 0.28 17.84 -25.87
N ASN A 227 0.63 16.83 -25.09
CA ASN A 227 2.04 16.47 -24.85
C ASN A 227 2.32 15.06 -25.35
N LEU A 228 2.73 14.97 -26.62
CA LEU A 228 3.06 13.75 -27.39
C LEU A 228 4.34 13.02 -26.93
N THR A 229 4.75 13.13 -25.67
CA THR A 229 5.96 12.45 -25.18
C THR A 229 5.80 12.01 -23.73
N GLY A 230 5.40 10.75 -23.55
CA GLY A 230 5.50 10.04 -22.28
C GLY A 230 4.38 10.32 -21.27
N TYR A 231 4.09 9.30 -20.45
CA TYR A 231 3.33 9.42 -19.23
C TYR A 231 4.02 10.43 -18.30
N ASN A 232 3.44 11.63 -18.15
CA ASN A 232 3.94 12.61 -17.20
C ASN A 232 3.33 12.30 -15.83
N ALA A 233 4.08 11.63 -14.96
CA ALA A 233 3.69 11.36 -13.57
C ALA A 233 3.16 12.62 -12.85
N THR A 234 3.74 13.79 -13.17
CA THR A 234 3.33 15.10 -12.66
C THR A 234 1.88 15.50 -12.99
N GLU A 235 1.37 15.15 -14.18
CA GLU A 235 -0.01 15.50 -14.58
C GLU A 235 -1.04 14.57 -13.92
N THR A 236 -0.69 13.29 -13.75
CA THR A 236 -1.51 12.34 -12.99
C THR A 236 -1.59 12.75 -11.51
N GLU A 237 -0.45 13.07 -10.89
CA GLU A 237 -0.40 13.58 -9.52
C GLU A 237 -1.22 14.86 -9.35
N ALA A 238 -1.16 15.79 -10.31
CA ALA A 238 -1.99 16.99 -10.29
C ALA A 238 -3.49 16.65 -10.33
N PHE A 239 -3.90 15.68 -11.15
CA PHE A 239 -5.30 15.24 -11.21
C PHE A 239 -5.76 14.52 -9.94
N LEU A 240 -4.90 13.72 -9.32
CA LEU A 240 -5.18 13.10 -8.02
C LEU A 240 -5.29 14.16 -6.89
N ASN A 241 -4.54 15.26 -6.98
CA ASN A 241 -4.69 16.40 -6.07
C ASN A 241 -6.03 17.13 -6.27
N TYR A 242 -6.48 17.34 -7.51
CA TYR A 242 -7.82 17.89 -7.78
C TYR A 242 -8.92 16.98 -7.24
N THR A 243 -8.79 15.67 -7.47
CA THR A 243 -9.70 14.65 -6.93
C THR A 243 -9.78 14.76 -5.41
N SER A 244 -8.64 14.75 -4.73
CA SER A 244 -8.56 14.86 -3.28
C SER A 244 -9.18 16.16 -2.77
N THR A 245 -8.94 17.29 -3.46
CA THR A 245 -9.50 18.60 -3.10
C THR A 245 -11.04 18.59 -3.17
N ILE A 246 -11.63 18.12 -4.26
CA ILE A 246 -13.09 18.08 -4.44
C ILE A 246 -13.76 17.21 -3.37
N LEU A 247 -13.20 16.03 -3.14
CA LEU A 247 -13.70 15.06 -2.16
C LEU A 247 -13.65 15.67 -0.75
N ASN A 248 -12.49 16.20 -0.37
CA ASN A 248 -12.32 16.80 0.94
C ASN A 248 -13.25 18.02 1.11
N GLN A 249 -13.44 18.87 0.09
CA GLN A 249 -14.35 20.03 0.17
C GLN A 249 -15.79 19.59 0.40
N TYR A 250 -16.22 18.50 -0.21
CA TYR A 250 -17.54 17.92 0.05
C TYR A 250 -17.66 17.40 1.48
N GLN A 251 -16.69 16.62 1.96
CA GLN A 251 -16.72 16.03 3.31
C GLN A 251 -16.61 17.07 4.42
N CYS A 252 -15.99 18.21 4.11
CA CYS A 252 -15.93 19.42 4.91
C CYS A 252 -17.08 20.40 4.64
N GLY A 253 -18.18 20.03 3.97
CA GLY A 253 -19.33 20.92 3.77
C GLY A 253 -19.08 22.19 2.91
N GLN A 254 -17.86 22.43 2.44
CA GLN A 254 -17.45 23.63 1.71
C GLN A 254 -18.07 23.62 0.31
N LEU A 255 -18.08 22.47 -0.35
CA LEU A 255 -18.68 22.35 -1.67
C LEU A 255 -20.18 22.65 -1.64
N GLN A 256 -20.88 22.20 -0.60
CA GLN A 256 -22.30 22.46 -0.36
C GLN A 256 -22.55 23.95 -0.10
N ALA A 257 -21.67 24.60 0.67
CA ALA A 257 -21.73 26.05 0.91
C ALA A 257 -21.51 26.86 -0.38
N ILE A 258 -20.51 26.50 -1.20
CA ILE A 258 -20.25 27.11 -2.51
C ILE A 258 -21.47 26.90 -3.43
N TRP A 259 -22.04 25.69 -3.43
CA TRP A 259 -23.23 25.37 -4.21
C TRP A 259 -24.41 26.25 -3.83
N LYS A 260 -24.68 26.37 -2.53
CA LYS A 260 -25.78 27.17 -1.98
C LYS A 260 -25.63 28.65 -2.33
N ALA A 261 -24.41 29.17 -2.32
CA ALA A 261 -24.12 30.57 -2.62
C ALA A 261 -24.19 30.92 -4.13
N HIS A 262 -24.17 29.92 -5.02
CA HIS A 262 -24.18 30.16 -6.45
C HIS A 262 -25.55 30.70 -6.93
N SER A 263 -25.54 31.81 -7.69
CA SER A 263 -26.77 32.52 -8.09
C SER A 263 -27.79 31.67 -8.85
N SER A 264 -27.33 30.63 -9.56
CA SER A 264 -28.18 29.74 -10.36
C SER A 264 -28.80 28.57 -9.59
N THR A 265 -28.50 28.38 -8.30
CA THR A 265 -28.93 27.19 -7.53
C THR A 265 -30.10 27.48 -6.59
N ASN A 266 -30.52 28.75 -6.44
CA ASN A 266 -31.60 29.19 -5.54
C ASN A 266 -31.47 28.61 -4.12
N ASN A 267 -30.27 28.68 -3.54
CA ASN A 267 -29.94 28.14 -2.21
C ASN A 267 -30.13 26.62 -2.04
N THR A 268 -30.28 25.86 -3.12
CA THR A 268 -30.23 24.39 -3.08
C THR A 268 -28.79 23.89 -3.03
N TYR A 269 -28.59 22.65 -2.57
CA TYR A 269 -27.28 21.99 -2.52
C TYR A 269 -27.46 20.46 -2.63
N PRO A 270 -26.41 19.71 -3.00
CA PRO A 270 -26.48 18.25 -3.11
C PRO A 270 -26.78 17.59 -1.76
N THR A 271 -27.69 16.61 -1.77
CA THR A 271 -28.07 15.82 -0.59
C THR A 271 -27.24 14.56 -0.43
N SER A 272 -26.55 14.12 -1.48
CA SER A 272 -25.66 12.97 -1.48
C SER A 272 -24.61 13.09 -2.59
N LEU A 273 -23.50 12.39 -2.41
CA LEU A 273 -22.45 12.25 -3.41
C LEU A 273 -21.92 10.83 -3.39
N THR A 274 -21.93 10.17 -4.54
CA THR A 274 -21.14 8.96 -4.76
C THR A 274 -20.00 9.26 -5.72
N VAL A 275 -18.84 8.67 -5.45
CA VAL A 275 -17.61 8.87 -6.21
C VAL A 275 -17.10 7.54 -6.75
N GLN A 276 -16.67 7.54 -8.01
CA GLN A 276 -15.73 6.55 -8.52
C GLN A 276 -14.43 7.29 -8.81
N GLU A 277 -13.41 7.04 -8.01
CA GLU A 277 -12.10 7.68 -8.14
C GLU A 277 -11.34 7.16 -9.37
N PRO A 278 -10.26 7.86 -9.78
CA PRO A 278 -9.37 7.36 -10.81
C PRO A 278 -8.83 5.96 -10.49
N PHE A 279 -8.71 5.13 -11.52
CA PHE A 279 -8.18 3.76 -11.44
C PHE A 279 -8.93 2.78 -10.50
N THR A 280 -10.08 3.17 -9.94
CA THR A 280 -10.95 2.24 -9.20
C THR A 280 -12.19 1.86 -10.00
N GLN A 281 -12.63 0.62 -9.77
CA GLN A 281 -13.89 0.08 -10.28
C GLN A 281 -15.03 0.22 -9.25
N VAL A 282 -14.70 0.56 -8.01
CA VAL A 282 -15.64 0.60 -6.89
C VAL A 282 -16.15 2.02 -6.69
N GLN A 283 -17.47 2.14 -6.58
CA GLN A 283 -18.10 3.39 -6.14
C GLN A 283 -18.12 3.46 -4.61
N ALA A 284 -17.81 4.63 -4.08
CA ALA A 284 -17.89 4.93 -2.66
C ALA A 284 -18.92 6.05 -2.42
N VAL A 285 -19.68 5.94 -1.34
CA VAL A 285 -20.50 7.03 -0.82
C VAL A 285 -19.58 7.98 -0.06
N LEU A 286 -19.74 9.29 -0.29
CA LEU A 286 -19.10 10.33 0.50
C LEU A 286 -20.11 10.98 1.42
N ASP A 287 -19.71 11.10 2.68
CA ASP A 287 -20.50 11.72 3.73
C ASP A 287 -19.75 12.89 4.37
N THR A 288 -20.51 13.82 4.95
CA THR A 288 -19.98 14.92 5.76
C THR A 288 -19.79 14.49 7.20
N ILE A 289 -18.69 14.90 7.82
CA ILE A 289 -18.45 14.66 9.23
C ILE A 289 -19.38 15.53 10.07
N ASP A 290 -20.13 14.90 10.98
CA ASP A 290 -20.90 15.59 12.01
C ASP A 290 -20.13 15.65 13.34
N HIS A 291 -19.61 14.50 13.79
CA HIS A 291 -18.77 14.38 14.97
C HIS A 291 -17.85 13.15 14.89
N ILE A 292 -16.84 13.10 15.76
CA ILE A 292 -15.97 11.93 15.94
C ILE A 292 -16.05 11.40 17.37
N THR A 293 -15.81 10.10 17.55
CA THR A 293 -15.83 9.46 18.87
C THR A 293 -14.61 8.57 19.06
N LEU A 294 -14.00 8.63 20.24
CA LEU A 294 -13.00 7.68 20.70
C LEU A 294 -13.71 6.40 21.16
N VAL A 295 -13.69 5.37 20.30
CA VAL A 295 -14.33 4.07 20.56
C VAL A 295 -13.46 3.20 21.45
N THR A 296 -12.14 3.27 21.29
CA THR A 296 -11.18 2.55 22.13
C THR A 296 -10.11 3.51 22.61
N SER A 297 -10.04 3.73 23.93
CA SER A 297 -8.98 4.51 24.55
C SER A 297 -7.69 3.68 24.62
N PRO A 298 -6.52 4.27 24.35
CA PRO A 298 -5.27 3.54 24.47
C PRO A 298 -5.01 3.21 25.94
N SER A 299 -4.41 2.04 26.19
CA SER A 299 -4.12 1.57 27.55
C SER A 299 -2.93 0.63 27.59
N SER A 300 -2.47 0.30 28.80
CA SER A 300 -1.27 -0.53 29.04
C SER A 300 -0.02 0.05 28.35
N CYS A 301 0.11 1.37 28.44
CA CYS A 301 1.21 2.13 27.87
C CYS A 301 2.45 2.04 28.77
N ARG A 302 3.60 1.75 28.17
CA ARG A 302 4.91 1.71 28.83
C ARG A 302 5.82 2.71 28.17
N GLU A 303 6.69 3.29 28.98
CA GLU A 303 7.73 4.19 28.50
C GLU A 303 8.52 3.55 27.33
N GLN A 304 8.83 4.35 26.31
CA GLN A 304 9.54 3.94 25.08
C GLN A 304 8.89 2.79 24.27
N SER A 305 7.66 2.40 24.58
CA SER A 305 6.99 1.28 23.92
C SER A 305 5.58 1.67 23.44
N PRO A 306 5.10 1.09 22.32
CA PRO A 306 3.69 1.25 21.94
C PRO A 306 2.75 0.73 23.04
N CYS A 307 1.61 1.39 23.21
CA CYS A 307 0.53 0.87 24.06
C CYS A 307 0.04 -0.47 23.50
N THR A 308 -0.24 -1.47 24.34
CA THR A 308 -0.73 -2.77 23.83
C THR A 308 -2.15 -2.67 23.29
N VAL A 309 -2.97 -1.77 23.85
CA VAL A 309 -4.26 -1.38 23.29
C VAL A 309 -4.06 -0.07 22.53
N GLN A 310 -4.23 -0.14 21.21
CA GLN A 310 -4.13 1.00 20.30
C GLN A 310 -5.44 1.81 20.28
N PRO A 311 -5.38 3.14 20.09
CA PRO A 311 -6.58 3.97 20.05
C PRO A 311 -7.38 3.72 18.76
N VAL A 312 -8.71 3.73 18.89
CA VAL A 312 -9.64 3.63 17.75
C VAL A 312 -10.60 4.79 17.79
N ILE A 313 -10.58 5.62 16.75
CA ILE A 313 -11.48 6.75 16.56
C ILE A 313 -12.33 6.52 15.31
N VAL A 314 -13.61 6.86 15.42
CA VAL A 314 -14.63 6.67 14.38
C VAL A 314 -15.32 8.00 14.10
N ALA A 315 -15.57 8.30 12.83
CA ALA A 315 -16.33 9.48 12.40
C ALA A 315 -17.77 9.10 12.07
N TYR A 316 -18.71 9.97 12.45
CA TYR A 316 -20.13 9.75 12.29
C TYR A 316 -20.78 10.87 11.47
N THR A 317 -21.83 10.48 10.74
CA THR A 317 -22.79 11.39 10.10
C THR A 317 -23.79 11.93 11.13
N ALA A 318 -24.53 12.97 10.78
CA ALA A 318 -25.59 13.55 11.63
C ALA A 318 -26.70 12.55 11.98
N ASN A 319 -26.86 11.49 11.18
CA ASN A 319 -27.81 10.39 11.42
C ASN A 319 -27.25 9.28 12.33
N GLY A 320 -26.01 9.41 12.81
CA GLY A 320 -25.35 8.41 13.65
C GLY A 320 -24.75 7.22 12.90
N ASN A 321 -24.70 7.26 11.55
CA ASN A 321 -24.02 6.23 10.76
C ASN A 321 -22.51 6.46 10.71
N VAL A 322 -21.73 5.38 10.77
CA VAL A 322 -20.27 5.42 10.59
C VAL A 322 -19.90 5.82 9.17
N ILE A 323 -18.99 6.78 9.03
CA ILE A 323 -18.44 7.19 7.74
C ILE A 323 -17.33 6.22 7.37
N ASN A 324 -17.53 5.43 6.30
CA ASN A 324 -16.56 4.39 5.92
C ASN A 324 -15.28 4.95 5.28
N LYS A 325 -15.38 6.09 4.58
CA LYS A 325 -14.28 6.68 3.80
C LYS A 325 -14.15 8.17 4.09
N LEU A 326 -12.93 8.60 4.41
CA LEU A 326 -12.56 10.01 4.52
C LEU A 326 -11.30 10.27 3.70
N GLY A 327 -11.41 11.19 2.75
CA GLY A 327 -10.38 11.49 1.75
C GLY A 327 -10.42 10.58 0.53
N SER A 328 -9.53 10.89 -0.40
CA SER A 328 -9.30 10.09 -1.59
C SER A 328 -8.55 8.79 -1.23
N THR A 329 -8.48 7.87 -2.20
CA THR A 329 -7.72 6.63 -2.07
C THR A 329 -6.23 6.91 -1.92
N ASP A 330 -5.70 7.90 -2.63
CA ASP A 330 -4.28 8.29 -2.56
C ASP A 330 -3.97 9.25 -1.40
N GLN A 331 -4.96 10.00 -0.92
CA GLN A 331 -4.82 10.97 0.16
C GLN A 331 -5.99 10.82 1.13
N SER A 332 -5.91 9.80 1.98
CA SER A 332 -6.86 9.59 3.07
C SER A 332 -6.67 10.62 4.19
N TRP A 333 -7.73 10.88 4.95
CA TRP A 333 -7.62 11.72 6.14
C TRP A 333 -6.72 11.09 7.18
N GLN A 334 -5.99 11.93 7.89
CA GLN A 334 -5.12 11.54 8.97
C GLN A 334 -5.69 11.97 10.31
N VAL A 335 -5.33 11.25 11.35
CA VAL A 335 -5.65 11.59 12.73
C VAL A 335 -4.35 11.76 13.47
N ILE A 336 -4.14 12.96 14.00
CA ILE A 336 -2.93 13.33 14.71
C ILE A 336 -3.23 13.35 16.20
N ALA A 337 -2.42 12.64 16.97
CA ALA A 337 -2.46 12.60 18.42
C ALA A 337 -1.45 13.57 19.04
N THR A 338 -1.91 14.43 19.94
CA THR A 338 -1.07 15.39 20.67
C THR A 338 -1.38 15.34 22.17
N VAL A 339 -0.39 15.69 23.00
CA VAL A 339 -0.59 15.74 24.45
C VAL A 339 -1.27 17.06 24.83
N ILE A 340 -2.37 16.98 25.56
CA ILE A 340 -3.12 18.15 26.02
C ILE A 340 -2.27 18.96 27.01
N GLY A 341 -2.18 20.27 26.76
CA GLY A 341 -1.37 21.18 27.57
C GLY A 341 0.15 21.06 27.37
N GLN A 342 0.62 20.14 26.51
CA GLN A 342 2.05 19.87 26.28
C GLN A 342 2.33 19.59 24.79
N PRO A 343 2.13 20.59 23.90
CA PRO A 343 2.23 20.37 22.44
C PRO A 343 3.63 19.97 21.95
N ASN A 344 4.66 20.20 22.75
CA ASN A 344 6.05 19.87 22.40
C ASN A 344 6.44 18.40 22.71
N VAL A 345 5.55 17.63 23.37
CA VAL A 345 5.80 16.21 23.62
C VAL A 345 5.50 15.43 22.36
N LEU A 346 6.55 14.88 21.74
CA LEU A 346 6.41 14.03 20.56
C LEU A 346 5.81 12.68 20.97
N VAL A 347 4.67 12.35 20.37
CA VAL A 347 3.97 11.08 20.58
C VAL A 347 4.46 10.06 19.53
N PRO A 348 5.14 8.96 19.89
CA PRO A 348 5.45 7.90 18.95
C PRO A 348 4.19 7.35 18.29
N GLY A 349 4.22 7.17 16.97
CA GLY A 349 3.05 6.71 16.22
C GLY A 349 1.84 7.65 16.32
N ALA A 350 2.07 8.97 16.45
CA ALA A 350 1.03 9.98 16.60
C ALA A 350 0.03 10.06 15.44
N ILE A 351 0.37 9.54 14.26
CA ILE A 351 -0.41 9.70 13.03
C ILE A 351 -0.97 8.35 12.61
N ALA A 352 -2.27 8.30 12.35
CA ALA A 352 -2.92 7.17 11.70
C ALA A 352 -3.82 7.64 10.55
N ASN A 353 -3.91 6.82 9.50
CA ASN A 353 -4.89 7.04 8.44
C ASN A 353 -6.27 6.54 8.88
N TYR A 354 -7.31 7.18 8.35
CA TYR A 354 -8.70 6.76 8.51
C TYR A 354 -9.14 5.92 7.30
N SER A 355 -9.55 4.68 7.52
CA SER A 355 -10.04 3.79 6.46
C SER A 355 -11.00 2.74 7.02
N ASN A 356 -11.94 2.30 6.19
CA ASN A 356 -12.94 1.29 6.55
C ASN A 356 -13.70 1.62 7.85
N GLY A 357 -14.06 2.89 8.04
CA GLY A 357 -14.86 3.33 9.17
C GLY A 357 -14.09 3.62 10.47
N GLN A 358 -12.76 3.50 10.49
CA GLN A 358 -11.99 3.74 11.72
C GLN A 358 -10.53 4.13 11.47
N THR A 359 -9.86 4.63 12.52
CA THR A 359 -8.40 4.88 12.50
C THR A 359 -7.57 3.60 12.65
N GLN A 360 -6.39 3.58 12.03
CA GLN A 360 -5.47 2.43 12.04
C GLN A 360 -4.17 2.71 12.81
N PHE A 361 -4.24 2.97 14.12
CA PHE A 361 -3.05 3.11 14.95
C PHE A 361 -2.40 1.75 15.20
N THR A 362 -1.09 1.65 14.97
CA THR A 362 -0.32 0.40 15.16
C THR A 362 0.91 0.57 16.06
N LEU A 363 1.33 1.81 16.29
CA LEU A 363 2.55 2.18 17.02
C LEU A 363 2.33 3.35 17.99
N PHE A 364 1.08 3.70 18.28
CA PHE A 364 0.77 4.75 19.24
C PHE A 364 1.38 4.41 20.61
N GLY A 365 2.16 5.34 21.15
CA GLY A 365 2.79 5.22 22.46
C GLY A 365 3.02 6.60 23.08
N ILE A 366 3.44 6.63 24.34
CA ILE A 366 3.75 7.87 25.06
C ILE A 366 5.17 7.72 25.61
N PRO A 367 6.08 8.69 25.37
CA PRO A 367 7.51 8.46 25.51
C PRO A 367 8.01 8.48 26.95
N SER A 368 7.22 8.97 27.91
CA SER A 368 7.68 9.23 29.28
C SER A 368 6.66 8.75 30.31
N VAL A 369 7.15 8.34 31.48
CA VAL A 369 6.32 7.95 32.62
C VAL A 369 5.52 9.15 33.12
N GLY A 370 4.24 8.94 33.39
CA GLY A 370 3.36 10.01 33.88
C GLY A 370 1.88 9.71 33.65
N SER A 371 1.06 10.74 33.85
CA SER A 371 -0.37 10.72 33.56
C SER A 371 -0.69 11.77 32.51
N TYR A 372 -1.26 11.35 31.39
CA TYR A 372 -1.45 12.19 30.20
C TYR A 372 -2.88 12.14 29.69
N GLN A 373 -3.34 13.25 29.13
CA GLN A 373 -4.52 13.24 28.27
C GLN A 373 -4.09 13.53 26.84
N ILE A 374 -4.68 12.80 25.90
CA ILE A 374 -4.30 12.84 24.48
C ILE A 374 -5.48 13.39 23.70
N GLN A 375 -5.23 14.40 22.87
CA GLN A 375 -6.18 14.91 21.89
C GLN A 375 -5.89 14.30 20.53
N PHE A 376 -6.89 13.66 19.93
CA PHE A 376 -6.88 13.22 18.56
C PHE A 376 -7.57 14.27 17.69
N THR A 377 -6.93 14.69 16.61
CA THR A 377 -7.43 15.71 15.69
C THR A 377 -7.45 15.15 14.27
N PHE A 378 -8.61 15.19 13.63
CA PHE A 378 -8.74 14.81 12.22
C PHE A 378 -8.19 15.93 11.35
N VAL A 379 -7.31 15.57 10.42
CA VAL A 379 -6.61 16.48 9.51
C VAL A 379 -6.83 15.97 8.08
N PRO A 380 -7.59 16.69 7.24
CA PRO A 380 -7.65 16.38 5.82
C PRO A 380 -6.30 16.67 5.13
N PRO A 381 -6.03 16.00 4.01
CA PRO A 381 -4.92 16.35 3.12
C PRO A 381 -4.97 17.80 2.60
N MET A 382 -3.85 18.28 2.06
CA MET A 382 -3.66 19.68 1.61
C MET A 382 -4.78 20.20 0.68
N GLY A 383 -5.04 21.52 0.72
CA GLY A 383 -5.93 22.20 -0.23
C GLY A 383 -7.26 22.70 0.35
N ILE A 384 -7.46 22.60 1.67
CA ILE A 384 -8.69 23.06 2.36
C ILE A 384 -8.41 24.26 3.25
N ASN A 385 -9.35 25.21 3.27
CA ASN A 385 -9.32 26.32 4.23
C ASN A 385 -9.33 25.76 5.67
N ALA A 386 -8.22 25.96 6.38
CA ALA A 386 -7.98 25.47 7.74
C ALA A 386 -9.07 25.84 8.75
N SER A 387 -9.81 26.92 8.49
CA SER A 387 -10.93 27.40 9.31
C SER A 387 -12.10 26.42 9.41
N PHE A 388 -12.30 25.50 8.45
CA PHE A 388 -13.36 24.48 8.56
C PHE A 388 -12.93 23.26 9.40
N ILE A 389 -11.63 22.94 9.39
CA ILE A 389 -11.05 21.79 10.11
C ILE A 389 -11.01 22.03 11.62
N LEU A 390 -10.92 23.30 12.03
CA LEU A 390 -10.82 23.73 13.43
C LEU A 390 -12.17 23.83 14.15
N THR A 391 -13.19 23.08 13.71
CA THR A 391 -14.42 22.94 14.51
C THR A 391 -14.20 21.92 15.62
N THR A 392 -14.85 22.12 16.77
CA THR A 392 -14.80 21.21 17.95
C THR A 392 -15.21 19.77 17.63
N ASN A 393 -15.83 19.53 16.47
CA ASN A 393 -16.39 18.25 16.07
C ASN A 393 -15.36 17.30 15.44
N CYS A 394 -14.17 17.81 15.10
CA CYS A 394 -13.07 17.03 14.52
C CYS A 394 -11.96 16.72 15.54
N THR A 395 -12.21 16.97 16.83
CA THR A 395 -11.30 16.65 17.91
C THR A 395 -11.97 15.79 18.98
N VAL A 396 -11.23 14.85 19.55
CA VAL A 396 -11.69 14.04 20.69
C VAL A 396 -10.53 13.80 21.63
N ALA A 397 -10.80 13.86 22.94
CA ALA A 397 -9.79 13.70 23.98
C ALA A 397 -10.01 12.42 24.78
N THR A 398 -8.91 11.85 25.28
CA THR A 398 -8.94 10.73 26.22
C THR A 398 -9.21 11.22 27.65
N GLY A 399 -9.62 10.28 28.52
CA GLY A 399 -9.35 10.40 29.95
C GLY A 399 -7.84 10.37 30.26
N PHE A 400 -7.47 10.45 31.52
CA PHE A 400 -6.07 10.30 31.92
C PHE A 400 -5.57 8.88 31.65
N ILE A 401 -4.43 8.78 30.96
CA ILE A 401 -3.72 7.55 30.66
C ILE A 401 -2.45 7.52 31.51
N THR A 402 -2.30 6.49 32.32
CA THR A 402 -1.08 6.24 33.08
C THR A 402 -0.07 5.48 32.24
N VAL A 403 1.13 6.05 32.12
CA VAL A 403 2.28 5.40 31.48
C VAL A 403 3.18 4.85 32.57
N THR A 404 3.41 3.54 32.55
CA THR A 404 4.31 2.88 33.51
C THR A 404 5.75 2.89 33.01
N GLN A 405 6.70 2.56 33.90
CA GLN A 405 8.09 2.35 33.51
C GLN A 405 8.22 1.31 32.39
N ALA A 406 9.26 1.47 31.57
CA ALA A 406 9.60 0.50 30.52
C ALA A 406 9.82 -0.89 31.12
N SER A 407 9.44 -1.94 30.38
CA SER A 407 9.77 -3.32 30.72
C SER A 407 10.56 -3.92 29.57
N LEU A 408 11.79 -4.33 29.83
CA LEU A 408 12.76 -4.60 28.76
C LEU A 408 13.14 -6.07 28.67
N ALA A 409 13.34 -6.53 27.44
CA ALA A 409 14.03 -7.76 27.09
C ALA A 409 15.12 -7.43 26.05
N GLY A 410 15.87 -8.44 25.60
CA GLY A 410 16.92 -8.26 24.61
C GLY A 410 16.86 -9.33 23.54
N LEU A 411 17.10 -8.93 22.30
CA LEU A 411 17.27 -9.82 21.16
C LEU A 411 18.68 -9.67 20.64
N GLU A 412 19.37 -10.78 20.39
CA GLU A 412 20.61 -10.73 19.63
C GLU A 412 20.28 -10.40 18.16
N VAL A 413 21.08 -9.55 17.53
CA VAL A 413 20.99 -9.21 16.11
C VAL A 413 22.38 -9.25 15.47
N ASN A 414 22.44 -9.49 14.15
CA ASN A 414 23.69 -9.63 13.41
C ASN A 414 24.61 -10.71 14.04
N HIS A 415 24.07 -11.91 14.19
CA HIS A 415 24.71 -13.05 14.84
C HIS A 415 26.09 -13.34 14.26
N VAL A 416 27.06 -13.59 15.14
CA VAL A 416 28.39 -14.07 14.74
C VAL A 416 28.36 -15.59 14.72
N TYR A 417 28.33 -16.18 13.54
CA TYR A 417 28.30 -17.64 13.38
C TYR A 417 29.67 -18.28 13.66
N ASP A 418 30.75 -17.65 13.20
CA ASP A 418 32.11 -18.14 13.41
C ASP A 418 33.15 -17.02 13.61
N THR A 419 34.25 -17.38 14.26
CA THR A 419 35.43 -16.53 14.42
C THR A 419 36.70 -17.40 14.51
N VAL A 420 37.85 -16.80 14.28
CA VAL A 420 39.15 -17.46 14.48
C VAL A 420 39.58 -17.30 15.93
N ILE A 421 40.21 -18.33 16.50
CA ILE A 421 40.82 -18.28 17.83
C ILE A 421 41.67 -17.02 18.02
N ASN A 422 41.52 -16.36 19.16
CA ASN A 422 42.16 -15.08 19.49
C ASN A 422 41.86 -13.91 18.53
N SER A 423 40.91 -14.04 17.60
CA SER A 423 40.50 -12.95 16.72
C SER A 423 39.32 -12.18 17.31
N PRO A 424 39.30 -10.84 17.20
CA PRO A 424 38.25 -10.02 17.77
C PRO A 424 36.93 -10.23 17.04
N PHE A 425 35.85 -10.29 17.81
CA PHE A 425 34.47 -10.26 17.31
C PHE A 425 33.60 -9.38 18.21
N ASN A 426 32.42 -9.03 17.69
CA ASN A 426 31.46 -8.15 18.35
C ASN A 426 30.14 -8.89 18.56
N LEU A 427 29.38 -8.52 19.59
CA LEU A 427 28.04 -9.05 19.82
C LEU A 427 27.06 -7.89 19.94
N THR A 428 25.99 -7.93 19.17
CA THR A 428 25.01 -6.84 19.13
C THR A 428 23.68 -7.29 19.71
N ILE A 429 23.20 -6.54 20.69
CA ILE A 429 21.92 -6.75 21.36
C ILE A 429 21.00 -5.58 21.04
N MET A 430 19.76 -5.88 20.67
CA MET A 430 18.69 -4.90 20.52
C MET A 430 17.79 -4.98 21.76
N PRO A 431 17.79 -3.96 22.64
CA PRO A 431 16.78 -3.82 23.68
C PRO A 431 15.39 -3.68 23.06
N VAL A 432 14.44 -4.45 23.58
CA VAL A 432 13.04 -4.48 23.12
C VAL A 432 12.11 -4.42 24.32
N ASP A 433 10.84 -4.08 24.07
CA ASP A 433 9.79 -4.23 25.07
C ASP A 433 9.56 -5.73 25.37
N SER A 434 9.55 -6.11 26.64
CA SER A 434 9.46 -7.51 27.06
C SER A 434 8.12 -8.19 26.71
N VAL A 435 7.07 -7.40 26.52
CA VAL A 435 5.70 -7.90 26.26
C VAL A 435 5.44 -8.01 24.76
N THR A 436 5.75 -6.97 24.01
CA THR A 436 5.46 -6.91 22.57
C THR A 436 6.63 -7.38 21.70
N LEU A 437 7.82 -7.54 22.29
CA LEU A 437 9.09 -7.83 21.61
C LEU A 437 9.43 -6.82 20.51
N ARG A 438 8.82 -5.62 20.55
CA ARG A 438 9.07 -4.55 19.60
C ARG A 438 10.23 -3.69 20.06
N ARG A 439 10.94 -3.14 19.09
CA ARG A 439 12.02 -2.17 19.31
C ARG A 439 11.50 -0.95 20.09
N LEU A 440 12.32 -0.48 21.02
CA LEU A 440 12.07 0.74 21.79
C LEU A 440 12.15 1.98 20.90
N GLY A 441 11.39 3.03 21.26
CA GLY A 441 11.46 4.33 20.59
C GLY A 441 12.88 4.93 20.63
N GLN A 442 13.53 4.85 21.79
CA GLN A 442 14.92 5.22 21.99
C GLN A 442 15.62 4.20 22.88
N VAL A 443 16.85 3.82 22.53
CA VAL A 443 17.69 2.94 23.34
C VAL A 443 18.38 3.67 24.50
N THR A 444 18.49 4.99 24.39
CA THR A 444 18.97 5.91 25.44
C THR A 444 17.93 6.99 25.67
N TRP A 445 17.29 6.97 26.83
CA TRP A 445 16.32 7.98 27.27
C TRP A 445 16.55 8.28 28.75
N GLY A 446 15.98 9.36 29.28
CA GLY A 446 16.00 9.65 30.72
C GLY A 446 17.39 9.81 31.36
N GLY A 447 18.45 9.97 30.56
CA GLY A 447 19.84 10.00 31.04
C GLY A 447 20.43 8.63 31.38
N TRP A 448 19.75 7.52 31.06
CA TRP A 448 20.26 6.17 31.32
C TRP A 448 21.45 5.84 30.42
N THR A 449 22.52 5.33 31.04
CA THR A 449 23.68 4.75 30.35
C THR A 449 23.70 3.24 30.55
N TRP A 450 24.25 2.52 29.58
CA TRP A 450 24.35 1.07 29.60
C TRP A 450 25.76 0.60 29.93
N SER A 451 25.84 -0.48 30.70
CA SER A 451 27.04 -1.30 30.89
C SER A 451 26.71 -2.74 30.53
N ALA A 452 27.72 -3.53 30.17
CA ALA A 452 27.53 -4.93 29.79
C ALA A 452 28.47 -5.83 30.60
N LEU A 453 27.93 -6.92 31.12
CA LEU A 453 28.68 -8.05 31.64
C LEU A 453 28.54 -9.21 30.66
N VAL A 454 29.67 -9.75 30.19
CA VAL A 454 29.67 -10.88 29.26
C VAL A 454 30.47 -12.02 29.87
N SER A 455 29.92 -13.23 29.85
CA SER A 455 30.59 -14.45 30.28
C SER A 455 30.28 -15.60 29.33
N VAL A 456 31.16 -16.62 29.33
CA VAL A 456 30.87 -17.87 28.62
C VAL A 456 29.70 -18.57 29.32
N TYR A 457 28.66 -18.92 28.56
CA TYR A 457 27.55 -19.72 29.06
C TYR A 457 28.04 -21.16 29.33
N THR A 458 27.85 -21.61 30.55
CA THR A 458 28.19 -22.98 30.95
C THR A 458 27.15 -23.96 30.42
N LEU A 459 27.53 -24.78 29.44
CA LEU A 459 26.67 -25.82 28.90
C LEU A 459 26.43 -26.93 29.94
N PRO A 460 25.27 -27.61 29.92
CA PRO A 460 25.02 -28.75 30.80
C PRO A 460 26.04 -29.89 30.66
N LYS A 461 26.53 -30.15 29.44
CA LYS A 461 27.60 -31.11 29.13
C LYS A 461 28.42 -30.62 27.94
N TYR A 462 29.59 -31.24 27.73
CA TYR A 462 30.46 -30.99 26.57
C TYR A 462 30.95 -29.54 26.45
N ASN A 463 31.32 -28.94 27.59
CA ASN A 463 32.03 -27.66 27.60
C ASN A 463 33.43 -27.81 26.97
N ARG A 464 33.93 -26.74 26.36
CA ARG A 464 35.29 -26.66 25.79
C ARG A 464 36.20 -25.81 26.67
N ASN A 465 37.48 -26.14 26.64
CA ASN A 465 38.50 -25.41 27.38
C ASN A 465 38.87 -24.14 26.60
N GLY A 466 38.05 -23.10 26.74
CA GLY A 466 38.29 -21.76 26.19
C GLY A 466 37.71 -20.71 27.14
N THR A 467 38.43 -19.61 27.31
CA THR A 467 38.04 -18.48 28.15
C THR A 467 37.76 -17.27 27.27
N LEU A 468 36.68 -16.56 27.59
CA LEU A 468 36.40 -15.25 27.01
C LEU A 468 37.40 -14.23 27.58
N ILE A 469 38.12 -13.56 26.68
CA ILE A 469 39.01 -12.46 27.01
C ILE A 469 38.35 -11.19 26.50
N ILE A 470 38.01 -10.31 27.42
CA ILE A 470 37.51 -8.97 27.14
C ILE A 470 38.70 -8.05 27.37
N SER A 471 39.08 -7.26 26.35
CA SER A 471 40.14 -6.26 26.51
C SER A 471 39.81 -5.32 27.68
N THR A 472 40.80 -4.71 28.32
CA THR A 472 40.60 -3.83 29.49
C THR A 472 39.83 -2.53 29.17
N SER A 473 39.36 -2.36 27.93
CA SER A 473 38.47 -1.26 27.51
C SER A 473 37.42 -1.79 26.52
N PRO A 474 36.44 -2.61 26.97
CA PRO A 474 35.32 -2.95 26.11
C PRO A 474 34.52 -1.68 25.86
N THR A 475 34.57 -1.17 24.64
CA THR A 475 33.72 -0.06 24.23
C THR A 475 32.34 -0.64 23.87
N LEU A 476 31.37 -0.27 24.70
CA LEU A 476 29.96 -0.47 24.39
C LEU A 476 29.57 0.61 23.37
N VAL A 477 29.22 0.20 22.16
CA VAL A 477 28.81 1.10 21.08
C VAL A 477 27.30 1.09 21.00
N ILE A 478 26.69 2.26 21.21
CA ILE A 478 25.24 2.44 21.10
C ILE A 478 24.95 3.07 19.75
N ASP A 479 24.20 2.36 18.91
CA ASP A 479 23.63 2.91 17.68
C ASP A 479 22.18 3.32 17.97
N SER A 480 21.95 4.63 18.13
CA SER A 480 20.62 5.17 18.38
C SER A 480 19.68 5.04 17.18
N SER A 481 20.21 4.97 15.97
CA SER A 481 19.44 4.85 14.73
C SER A 481 18.97 3.41 14.49
N ALA A 482 19.83 2.43 14.77
CA ALA A 482 19.49 1.01 14.73
C ALA A 482 18.80 0.53 16.02
N GLY A 483 18.97 1.26 17.13
CA GLY A 483 18.42 0.91 18.44
C GLY A 483 19.16 -0.26 19.10
N THR A 484 20.45 -0.39 18.80
CA THR A 484 21.26 -1.53 19.19
C THR A 484 22.42 -1.14 20.09
N VAL A 485 22.84 -2.09 20.92
CA VAL A 485 23.97 -2.00 21.84
C VAL A 485 24.97 -3.10 21.48
N THR A 486 26.15 -2.71 21.01
CA THR A 486 27.20 -3.64 20.60
C THR A 486 28.33 -3.68 21.61
N VAL A 487 28.63 -4.88 22.11
CA VAL A 487 29.84 -5.17 22.87
C VAL A 487 30.94 -5.53 21.87
N THR A 488 32.04 -4.76 21.87
CA THR A 488 33.09 -4.90 20.85
C THR A 488 34.37 -5.54 21.39
N ASN A 489 35.21 -6.05 20.47
CA ASN A 489 36.58 -6.50 20.74
C ASN A 489 36.68 -7.63 21.78
N MET A 490 35.78 -8.60 21.69
CA MET A 490 35.85 -9.83 22.48
C MET A 490 36.68 -10.88 21.73
N THR A 491 37.44 -11.70 22.47
CA THR A 491 38.17 -12.84 21.90
C THR A 491 37.95 -14.09 22.74
N ILE A 492 38.03 -15.28 22.12
CA ILE A 492 38.03 -16.57 22.82
C ILE A 492 39.32 -17.29 22.45
N ASN A 493 40.03 -17.80 23.46
CA ASN A 493 41.37 -18.40 23.32
C ASN A 493 41.38 -19.93 23.20
N GLY A 494 40.23 -20.55 22.95
CA GLY A 494 40.08 -21.99 22.79
C GLY A 494 39.19 -22.33 21.61
N THR A 495 39.44 -23.47 20.95
CA THR A 495 38.65 -23.92 19.80
C THR A 495 37.42 -24.73 20.22
N GLY A 496 36.39 -24.68 19.39
CA GLY A 496 35.09 -25.32 19.62
C GLY A 496 33.95 -24.32 19.49
N MET A 497 32.73 -24.75 19.85
CA MET A 497 31.55 -23.90 19.78
C MET A 497 31.19 -23.39 21.18
N TYR A 498 30.95 -22.08 21.29
CA TYR A 498 30.69 -21.38 22.55
C TYR A 498 29.40 -20.59 22.48
N MET A 499 28.73 -20.41 23.62
CA MET A 499 27.64 -19.44 23.78
C MET A 499 28.03 -18.44 24.86
N LEU A 500 27.50 -17.22 24.77
CA LEU A 500 27.77 -16.16 25.72
C LEU A 500 26.48 -15.74 26.45
N ASN A 501 26.60 -15.49 27.75
CA ASN A 501 25.60 -14.76 28.51
C ASN A 501 25.96 -13.28 28.50
N VAL A 502 25.06 -12.45 28.01
CA VAL A 502 25.17 -10.98 28.05
C VAL A 502 24.15 -10.45 29.03
N THR A 503 24.62 -9.68 30.01
CA THR A 503 23.75 -8.91 30.90
C THR A 503 23.99 -7.42 30.65
N LEU A 504 23.01 -6.73 30.06
CA LEU A 504 23.01 -5.28 29.96
C LEU A 504 22.39 -4.69 31.22
N ILE A 505 23.08 -3.75 31.84
CA ILE A 505 22.69 -3.11 33.10
C ILE A 505 22.69 -1.60 32.88
N SER A 506 21.54 -0.96 33.09
CA SER A 506 21.44 0.50 33.04
C SER A 506 22.04 1.13 34.31
N THR A 507 22.28 2.44 34.30
CA THR A 507 22.67 3.20 35.50
C THR A 507 21.74 2.89 36.68
N ASN A 508 22.31 2.72 37.87
CA ASN A 508 21.61 2.32 39.11
C ASN A 508 20.88 0.96 39.05
N ALA A 509 21.18 0.12 38.05
CA ALA A 509 20.53 -1.17 37.82
C ALA A 509 19.00 -1.08 37.68
N GLN A 510 18.48 0.06 37.21
CA GLN A 510 17.05 0.27 36.99
C GLN A 510 16.47 -0.72 35.98
N PHE A 511 17.23 -1.05 34.94
CA PHE A 511 16.89 -2.06 33.95
C PHE A 511 18.02 -3.08 33.82
N VAL A 512 17.65 -4.35 33.82
CA VAL A 512 18.56 -5.49 33.64
C VAL A 512 18.02 -6.38 32.54
N ILE A 513 18.78 -6.51 31.46
CA ILE A 513 18.43 -7.35 30.30
C ILE A 513 19.41 -8.50 30.24
N GLN A 514 18.91 -9.73 30.19
CA GLN A 514 19.71 -10.93 30.04
C GLN A 514 19.44 -11.57 28.68
N VAL A 515 20.51 -11.79 27.91
CA VAL A 515 20.46 -12.43 26.60
C VAL A 515 21.48 -13.55 26.55
N ARG A 516 21.06 -14.71 26.02
CA ARG A 516 21.95 -15.80 25.65
C ARG A 516 22.23 -15.68 24.16
N SER A 517 23.51 -15.66 23.76
CA SER A 517 23.87 -15.60 22.35
C SER A 517 23.58 -16.92 21.63
N HIS A 518 23.51 -16.87 20.30
CA HIS A 518 23.63 -18.05 19.45
C HIS A 518 25.02 -18.70 19.60
N GLY A 519 25.15 -19.92 19.09
CA GLY A 519 26.43 -20.63 19.05
C GLY A 519 27.45 -19.93 18.15
N ILE A 520 28.63 -19.65 18.70
CA ILE A 520 29.77 -19.06 18.02
C ILE A 520 30.83 -20.13 17.83
N LEU A 521 31.15 -20.47 16.58
CA LEU A 521 32.20 -21.43 16.26
C LEU A 521 33.58 -20.77 16.27
N VAL A 522 34.46 -21.15 17.19
CA VAL A 522 35.85 -20.67 17.28
C VAL A 522 36.81 -21.67 16.63
N LYS A 523 37.38 -21.28 15.48
CA LYS A 523 38.23 -22.14 14.64
C LYS A 523 39.74 -21.86 14.78
N PRO A 524 40.62 -22.84 14.49
CA PRO A 524 42.07 -22.59 14.39
C PRO A 524 42.44 -21.61 13.27
N ILE A 525 43.63 -21.00 13.36
CA ILE A 525 44.11 -19.92 12.46
C ILE A 525 44.19 -20.30 10.96
N ASN A 526 44.18 -21.58 10.59
CA ASN A 526 44.41 -22.02 9.20
C ASN A 526 43.43 -23.09 8.69
N ILE A 527 42.24 -23.19 9.27
CA ILE A 527 41.20 -24.12 8.79
C ILE A 527 40.06 -23.30 8.17
N PRO A 528 39.97 -23.20 6.83
CA PRO A 528 38.79 -22.63 6.19
C PRO A 528 37.58 -23.54 6.47
N LEU A 529 36.43 -22.93 6.73
CA LEU A 529 35.16 -23.65 6.75
C LEU A 529 34.74 -23.91 5.30
N ASP A 530 34.24 -25.11 5.04
CA ASP A 530 33.54 -25.36 3.79
C ASP A 530 32.26 -24.51 3.78
N ILE A 531 32.12 -23.64 2.78
CA ILE A 531 30.88 -22.90 2.57
C ILE A 531 29.87 -23.89 1.98
N GLU A 532 28.89 -24.30 2.78
CA GLU A 532 27.84 -25.22 2.35
C GLU A 532 27.02 -24.58 1.22
N THR A 533 27.27 -25.05 -0.01
CA THR A 533 26.50 -24.67 -1.20
C THR A 533 25.54 -25.78 -1.66
N ASN A 534 25.58 -26.93 -0.97
CA ASN A 534 24.81 -28.15 -1.29
C ASN A 534 24.21 -28.75 0.00
N ASP A 535 23.19 -29.60 -0.15
CA ASP A 535 22.56 -30.31 0.97
C ASP A 535 23.58 -31.10 1.80
N PRO A 536 23.40 -31.18 3.14
CA PRO A 536 24.33 -31.89 4.02
C PRO A 536 24.45 -33.37 3.62
N ILE A 537 25.69 -33.85 3.48
CA ILE A 537 25.98 -35.23 3.04
C ILE A 537 25.92 -36.25 4.19
N THR A 538 25.77 -35.79 5.43
CA THR A 538 25.71 -36.65 6.63
C THR A 538 24.60 -36.16 7.56
N TYR A 539 23.77 -37.10 8.00
CA TYR A 539 22.67 -36.84 8.91
C TYR A 539 22.85 -37.66 10.18
N ALA A 540 22.60 -37.04 11.34
CA ALA A 540 22.57 -37.71 12.63
C ALA A 540 21.24 -37.41 13.31
N THR A 541 20.56 -38.45 13.80
CA THR A 541 19.33 -38.30 14.58
C THR A 541 19.64 -38.42 16.06
N PHE A 542 18.96 -37.62 16.88
CA PHE A 542 18.99 -37.77 18.34
C PHE A 542 17.58 -38.10 18.83
N GLN A 543 17.49 -38.90 19.90
CA GLN A 543 16.22 -39.12 20.59
C GLN A 543 15.92 -37.94 21.50
N GLY A 544 14.82 -37.26 21.26
CA GLY A 544 14.34 -36.14 22.08
C GLY A 544 13.09 -35.49 21.51
N ASP A 545 12.44 -34.66 22.32
CA ASP A 545 11.30 -33.85 21.89
C ASP A 545 11.82 -32.52 21.31
N PHE A 546 11.87 -32.43 19.98
CA PHE A 546 12.30 -31.23 19.27
C PHE A 546 11.39 -30.04 19.58
N ASP A 547 10.08 -30.27 19.67
CA ASP A 547 9.11 -29.18 19.88
C ASP A 547 9.27 -28.61 21.30
N ALA A 548 9.57 -29.45 22.30
CA ALA A 548 9.91 -28.99 23.65
C ALA A 548 11.22 -28.19 23.70
N LEU A 549 12.24 -28.56 22.91
CA LEU A 549 13.50 -27.81 22.82
C LEU A 549 13.30 -26.43 22.20
N VAL A 550 12.44 -26.32 21.18
CA VAL A 550 12.07 -25.04 20.58
C VAL A 550 11.29 -24.19 21.59
N ALA A 551 10.29 -24.76 22.26
CA ALA A 551 9.47 -24.05 23.24
C ALA A 551 10.28 -23.48 24.42
N ASN A 552 11.34 -24.19 24.84
CA ASN A 552 12.22 -23.76 25.93
C ASN A 552 13.40 -22.89 25.47
N GLY A 553 13.58 -22.66 24.15
CA GLY A 553 14.72 -21.92 23.62
C GLY A 553 16.08 -22.65 23.79
N ASP A 554 16.04 -23.97 23.91
CA ASP A 554 17.22 -24.82 24.16
C ASP A 554 17.78 -25.48 22.90
N ILE A 555 17.19 -25.22 21.73
CA ILE A 555 17.65 -25.78 20.45
C ILE A 555 19.11 -25.38 20.14
N GLU A 556 19.46 -24.11 20.37
CA GLU A 556 20.83 -23.62 20.19
C GLU A 556 21.79 -24.25 21.21
N VAL A 557 21.36 -24.42 22.46
CA VAL A 557 22.17 -25.11 23.48
C VAL A 557 22.49 -26.53 23.03
N LYS A 558 21.50 -27.23 22.46
CA LYS A 558 21.69 -28.59 21.93
C LYS A 558 22.63 -28.63 20.74
N ARG A 559 22.50 -27.70 19.79
CA ARG A 559 23.41 -27.55 18.65
C ARG A 559 24.86 -27.40 19.14
N VAL A 560 25.12 -26.48 20.06
CA VAL A 560 26.47 -26.24 20.60
C VAL A 560 27.03 -27.46 21.33
N MET A 561 26.20 -28.13 22.14
CA MET A 561 26.57 -29.38 22.81
C MET A 561 26.94 -30.50 21.83
N LEU A 562 26.16 -30.66 20.75
CA LEU A 562 26.37 -31.70 19.75
C LEU A 562 27.68 -31.46 18.99
N TYR A 563 27.93 -30.23 18.55
CA TYR A 563 29.19 -29.88 17.89
C TYR A 563 30.40 -30.23 18.78
N ASN A 564 30.37 -29.78 20.04
CA ASN A 564 31.46 -30.01 20.97
C ASN A 564 31.65 -31.50 21.31
N TYR A 565 30.57 -32.29 21.36
CA TYR A 565 30.63 -33.73 21.51
C TYR A 565 31.34 -34.40 20.32
N LEU A 566 30.93 -34.09 19.08
CA LEU A 566 31.50 -34.68 17.87
C LEU A 566 33.01 -34.39 17.78
N VAL A 567 33.42 -33.15 18.07
CA VAL A 567 34.83 -32.79 18.15
C VAL A 567 35.55 -33.56 19.27
N SER A 568 34.90 -33.79 20.42
CA SER A 568 35.51 -34.51 21.55
C SER A 568 35.77 -36.00 21.26
N VAL A 569 34.98 -36.62 20.39
CA VAL A 569 35.19 -38.01 19.94
C VAL A 569 36.10 -38.12 18.72
N GLY A 570 36.73 -37.01 18.31
CA GLY A 570 37.70 -36.96 17.22
C GLY A 570 37.09 -36.91 15.82
N MET A 571 35.81 -36.55 15.68
CA MET A 571 35.23 -36.36 14.35
C MET A 571 35.79 -35.10 13.68
N PRO A 572 36.22 -35.19 12.41
CA PRO A 572 36.70 -34.04 11.65
C PRO A 572 35.49 -33.22 11.16
N VAL A 573 34.95 -32.37 12.03
CA VAL A 573 33.84 -31.49 11.67
C VAL A 573 34.41 -30.28 10.89
N THR A 574 34.17 -30.23 9.58
CA THR A 574 34.72 -29.19 8.67
C THR A 574 33.73 -28.06 8.34
N SER A 575 32.48 -28.16 8.82
CA SER A 575 31.44 -27.14 8.68
C SER A 575 30.68 -26.92 10.01
N ASP A 576 29.78 -25.95 10.03
CA ASP A 576 28.83 -25.76 11.12
C ASP A 576 27.78 -26.90 11.12
N ILE A 577 27.03 -27.07 12.22
CA ILE A 577 25.92 -28.03 12.27
C ILE A 577 24.59 -27.31 12.44
N THR A 578 23.56 -27.81 11.76
CA THR A 578 22.18 -27.32 11.88
C THR A 578 21.29 -28.39 12.50
N VAL A 579 20.28 -27.97 13.25
CA VAL A 579 19.33 -28.87 13.93
C VAL A 579 17.92 -28.53 13.43
N TRP A 580 17.25 -29.50 12.83
CA TRP A 580 15.90 -29.34 12.28
C TRP A 580 15.05 -30.59 12.56
N LYS A 581 13.74 -30.50 12.26
CA LYS A 581 12.76 -31.56 12.50
C LYS A 581 12.66 -32.54 11.34
#